data_AF-A5L320-F1
#
_entry.id   AF-A5L320-F1
#
_cell.length_a   1.000
_cell.length_b   1.000
_cell.length_c   1.000
_cell.angle_alpha   90.00
_cell.angle_beta   90.00
_cell.angle_gamma   90.00
#
_symmetry.space_group_name_H-M   'P 1'
#
loop_
_entity.id
_entity.type
_entity.pdbx_description
1 polymer ?
#
loop_
_entity_poly.entity_id
_entity_poly.type
_entity_poly.pdbx_seq_one_letter_code
_entity_poly.pdbx_strand_id
1 'polypeptide(L)'
;MRKQTNIELQAEEFGSESLQESIVNKLVDRYEETESNSYLASSKNLLATATTLLSSENVEDIFKAKAKYYSGIRAVKTTLKHVTIFISPELARDMLRFSSRGIVNKENKNRKLSRTKVKKYAEAMKKSQWCLTGEPIIISADGEILNGHHRLEAACEANVGFIAPVTYNVTDDLSFAHIDVGNMRSRAQVLEMAGVTVSANVLSRVAMLAKAFEMTKNQFAFRGTQGTSFQPAEILAYVENNQELALSVDFVAKIVKRHRLESQASEAIYAFAHYLIKKNLENCQFQDLSITPEVYLTRVISSLGLESEDDIEYQVRNYLQSLVHESTGYSLLCKLSAIFKGWNMHLNIPVSGNKVSVRRVARYRKDSEGAKIPMPSAGNINEAFTIPCVKKGPIPQKILKQANIQTMSK
;
A
#
# COMPACT_ATOMS: atom_id res chain seq x y z
N MET A 1 9.70 20.49 -44.94
CA MET A 1 9.14 20.75 -43.60
C MET A 1 7.99 19.78 -43.36
N ARG A 2 8.29 18.62 -42.78
CA ARG A 2 7.33 17.54 -42.55
C ARG A 2 6.56 17.82 -41.26
N LYS A 3 5.25 17.56 -41.29
CA LYS A 3 4.33 17.66 -40.16
C LYS A 3 4.88 16.87 -38.97
N GLN A 4 5.38 17.61 -37.98
CA GLN A 4 5.55 17.13 -36.63
C GLN A 4 4.14 16.92 -36.06
N THR A 5 3.82 15.68 -35.70
CA THR A 5 2.48 15.25 -35.31
C THR A 5 2.07 15.91 -34.00
N ASN A 6 0.87 16.49 -33.95
CA ASN A 6 0.24 17.14 -32.79
C ASN A 6 0.22 16.30 -31.48
N ILE A 7 0.55 15.00 -31.57
CA ILE A 7 0.65 14.06 -30.46
C ILE A 7 1.95 14.25 -29.66
N GLU A 8 3.07 14.59 -30.32
CA GLU A 8 4.35 14.86 -29.65
C GLU A 8 4.28 16.13 -28.79
N LEU A 9 3.61 17.17 -29.30
CA LEU A 9 3.39 18.43 -28.58
C LEU A 9 2.44 18.29 -27.37
N GLN A 10 1.52 17.32 -27.39
CA GLN A 10 0.65 17.01 -26.24
C GLN A 10 1.33 16.10 -25.20
N ALA A 11 2.34 15.31 -25.60
CA ALA A 11 3.10 14.46 -24.70
C ALA A 11 4.20 15.23 -23.94
N GLU A 12 4.81 16.24 -24.58
CA GLU A 12 5.85 17.08 -23.95
C GLU A 12 5.36 17.92 -22.77
N GLU A 13 4.05 18.17 -22.65
CA GLU A 13 3.47 18.92 -21.53
C GLU A 13 3.26 18.05 -20.25
N PHE A 14 3.49 16.73 -20.34
CA PHE A 14 3.18 15.78 -19.26
C PHE A 14 4.29 14.75 -19.00
N GLY A 15 5.41 15.21 -18.44
CA GLY A 15 6.28 14.38 -17.59
C GLY A 15 7.72 14.27 -18.10
N SER A 16 8.61 15.04 -17.49
CA SER A 16 10.05 15.00 -17.72
C SER A 16 10.67 13.66 -17.29
N GLU A 17 11.44 13.05 -18.19
CA GLU A 17 12.31 11.87 -17.94
C GLU A 17 13.17 12.04 -16.67
N SER A 18 13.57 13.27 -16.32
CA SER A 18 14.35 13.57 -15.11
C SER A 18 13.65 13.27 -13.77
N LEU A 19 12.31 13.25 -13.74
CA LEU A 19 11.54 12.91 -12.54
C LEU A 19 11.37 11.40 -12.38
N GLN A 20 11.29 10.67 -13.50
CA GLN A 20 11.32 9.21 -13.50
C GLN A 20 12.64 8.73 -12.90
N GLU A 21 13.78 9.27 -13.32
CA GLU A 21 15.10 8.94 -12.75
C GLU A 21 15.19 9.26 -11.26
N SER A 22 14.66 10.40 -10.80
CA SER A 22 14.71 10.76 -9.37
C SER A 22 13.87 9.85 -8.47
N ILE A 23 12.79 9.25 -8.97
CA ILE A 23 11.94 8.30 -8.22
C ILE A 23 12.53 6.90 -8.26
N VAL A 24 13.09 6.51 -9.41
CA VAL A 24 13.73 5.22 -9.70
C VAL A 24 15.02 5.05 -8.90
N ASN A 25 15.91 6.05 -8.88
CA ASN A 25 17.24 5.94 -8.26
C ASN A 25 17.19 5.88 -6.72
N LYS A 26 16.17 6.43 -6.06
CA LYS A 26 16.08 6.45 -4.57
C LYS A 26 15.61 5.13 -3.95
N LEU A 27 15.07 4.21 -4.75
CA LEU A 27 14.54 2.92 -4.28
C LEU A 27 15.53 1.76 -4.51
N VAL A 28 16.45 1.89 -5.47
CA VAL A 28 17.33 0.79 -5.94
C VAL A 28 18.59 0.62 -5.08
N ASP A 29 19.08 1.68 -4.44
CA ASP A 29 20.36 1.65 -3.69
C ASP A 29 20.34 0.78 -2.42
N ARG A 30 19.23 0.10 -2.08
CA ARG A 30 19.09 -0.66 -0.83
C ARG A 30 19.49 -2.14 -0.92
N TYR A 31 19.79 -2.69 -2.11
CA TYR A 31 19.97 -4.13 -2.28
C TYR A 31 21.16 -4.61 -3.10
N GLU A 32 21.99 -3.72 -3.65
CA GLU A 32 23.21 -4.19 -4.33
C GLU A 32 24.39 -4.28 -3.34
N GLU A 33 24.78 -5.55 -3.11
CA GLU A 33 26.05 -6.00 -2.55
C GLU A 33 26.37 -5.64 -1.09
N THR A 34 25.79 -6.36 -0.14
CA THR A 34 26.45 -6.75 1.12
C THR A 34 25.74 -7.97 1.71
N GLU A 35 26.43 -8.80 2.51
CA GLU A 35 25.78 -9.85 3.30
C GLU A 35 24.51 -9.26 3.97
N SER A 36 23.32 -9.74 3.60
CA SER A 36 22.08 -9.04 3.93
C SER A 36 21.95 -8.80 5.44
N ASN A 37 21.97 -7.52 5.86
CA ASN A 37 21.76 -7.09 7.24
C ASN A 37 20.28 -7.14 7.66
N SER A 38 19.44 -7.85 6.91
CA SER A 38 18.01 -8.02 7.21
C SER A 38 17.73 -9.35 7.90
N TYR A 39 16.73 -9.36 8.79
CA TYR A 39 16.29 -10.56 9.52
C TYR A 39 17.38 -11.20 10.40
N LEU A 40 18.25 -10.39 11.01
CA LEU A 40 19.38 -10.86 11.83
C LEU A 40 18.94 -11.78 12.98
N ALA A 41 17.76 -11.54 13.55
CA ALA A 41 17.20 -12.39 14.61
C ALA A 41 16.97 -13.86 14.17
N SER A 42 16.83 -14.13 12.87
CA SER A 42 16.68 -15.48 12.29
C SER A 42 17.98 -16.01 11.64
N SER A 43 19.11 -15.31 11.83
CA SER A 43 20.38 -15.68 11.21
C SER A 43 20.91 -17.01 11.75
N LYS A 44 21.07 -17.99 10.86
CA LYS A 44 21.71 -19.28 11.17
C LYS A 44 23.16 -19.11 11.61
N ASN A 45 23.86 -18.11 11.06
CA ASN A 45 25.25 -17.82 11.40
C ASN A 45 25.36 -17.31 12.84
N LEU A 46 24.52 -16.34 13.25
CA LEU A 46 24.50 -15.86 14.63
C LEU A 46 24.17 -16.98 15.62
N LEU A 47 23.21 -17.85 15.27
CA LEU A 47 22.86 -19.02 16.09
C LEU A 47 23.99 -20.05 16.16
N ALA A 48 24.74 -20.29 15.07
CA ALA A 48 25.88 -21.19 15.07
C ALA A 48 27.01 -20.69 15.98
N THR A 49 27.18 -19.37 16.08
CA THR A 49 28.17 -18.76 16.99
C THR A 49 27.70 -18.63 18.44
N ALA A 50 26.43 -18.94 18.74
CA ALA A 50 25.85 -18.87 20.08
C ALA A 50 26.23 -20.11 20.91
N THR A 51 27.53 -20.27 21.21
CA THR A 51 28.05 -21.42 21.96
C THR A 51 27.98 -21.24 23.47
N THR A 52 27.80 -20.01 23.94
CA THR A 52 27.84 -19.67 25.36
C THR A 52 26.48 -19.90 26.01
N LEU A 53 26.42 -20.76 27.03
CA LEU A 53 25.23 -20.90 27.88
C LEU A 53 25.13 -19.70 28.83
N LEU A 54 23.90 -19.25 29.11
CA LEU A 54 23.66 -18.30 30.19
C LEU A 54 24.05 -18.94 31.53
N SER A 55 24.69 -18.18 32.41
CA SER A 55 25.00 -18.64 33.77
C SER A 55 23.71 -18.92 34.55
N SER A 56 23.77 -19.88 35.48
CA SER A 56 22.62 -20.22 36.33
C SER A 56 22.09 -19.01 37.10
N GLU A 57 22.98 -18.12 37.56
CA GLU A 57 22.62 -16.86 38.22
C GLU A 57 21.79 -15.95 37.30
N ASN A 58 22.19 -15.76 36.04
CA ASN A 58 21.41 -14.96 35.09
C ASN A 58 20.05 -15.61 34.78
N VAL A 59 19.99 -16.95 34.68
CA VAL A 59 18.72 -17.67 34.48
C VAL A 59 17.81 -17.52 35.70
N GLU A 60 18.35 -17.63 36.89
CA GLU A 60 17.63 -17.36 38.14
C GLU A 60 17.16 -15.90 38.23
N ASP A 61 17.97 -14.95 37.79
CA ASP A 61 17.57 -13.55 37.84
C ASP A 61 16.46 -13.20 36.86
N ILE A 62 16.47 -13.82 35.67
CA ILE A 62 15.43 -13.59 34.66
C ILE A 62 14.14 -14.34 35.01
N PHE A 63 14.23 -15.62 35.37
CA PHE A 63 13.06 -16.52 35.51
C PHE A 63 12.65 -16.78 36.97
N LYS A 64 13.43 -16.28 37.93
CA LYS A 64 13.20 -16.39 39.39
C LYS A 64 12.90 -17.83 39.81
N ALA A 65 11.86 -18.05 40.62
CA ALA A 65 11.49 -19.38 41.11
C ALA A 65 11.16 -20.40 40.00
N LYS A 66 10.97 -19.96 38.75
CA LYS A 66 10.70 -20.83 37.59
C LYS A 66 11.95 -21.20 36.80
N ALA A 67 13.13 -20.67 37.14
CA ALA A 67 14.41 -20.95 36.47
C ALA A 67 14.69 -22.45 36.28
N LYS A 68 14.32 -23.29 37.26
CA LYS A 68 14.43 -24.76 37.22
C LYS A 68 13.74 -25.44 36.03
N TYR A 69 12.79 -24.78 35.38
CA TYR A 69 12.09 -25.32 34.21
C TYR A 69 12.74 -24.94 32.88
N TYR A 70 13.73 -24.04 32.89
CA TYR A 70 14.40 -23.54 31.69
C TYR A 70 15.84 -24.08 31.64
N SER A 71 16.17 -24.84 30.60
CA SER A 71 17.51 -25.38 30.39
C SER A 71 17.99 -25.07 28.97
N GLY A 72 19.32 -25.06 28.77
CA GLY A 72 19.91 -24.85 27.45
C GLY A 72 19.76 -23.44 26.89
N ILE A 73 19.54 -22.43 27.74
CA ILE A 73 19.46 -21.03 27.29
C ILE A 73 20.85 -20.56 26.85
N ARG A 74 20.98 -20.21 25.57
CA ARG A 74 22.22 -19.73 24.96
C ARG A 74 22.21 -18.22 24.85
N ALA A 75 23.31 -17.58 25.23
CA ALA A 75 23.56 -16.18 24.94
C ALA A 75 24.01 -16.02 23.48
N VAL A 76 23.44 -15.04 22.79
CA VAL A 76 23.87 -14.65 21.44
C VAL A 76 24.56 -13.31 21.52
N LYS A 77 25.79 -13.22 21.02
CA LYS A 77 26.50 -11.94 20.93
C LYS A 77 25.94 -11.16 19.75
N THR A 78 25.40 -9.98 20.01
CA THR A 78 24.86 -9.07 18.99
C THR A 78 25.45 -7.68 19.17
N THR A 79 25.17 -6.79 18.23
CA THR A 79 25.52 -5.37 18.29
C THR A 79 24.67 -4.58 19.28
N LEU A 80 23.51 -5.13 19.70
CA LEU A 80 22.54 -4.46 20.56
C LEU A 80 23.14 -4.16 21.94
N LYS A 81 22.94 -2.92 22.39
CA LYS A 81 23.32 -2.44 23.71
C LYS A 81 22.10 -1.85 24.41
N HIS A 82 22.09 -1.92 25.74
CA HIS A 82 20.98 -1.45 26.58
C HIS A 82 21.50 -0.56 27.71
N VAL A 83 20.79 0.54 27.99
CA VAL A 83 21.05 1.43 29.13
C VAL A 83 19.75 2.09 29.60
N THR A 84 19.57 2.33 30.89
CA THR A 84 18.42 3.09 31.41
C THR A 84 18.86 4.51 31.75
N ILE A 85 18.19 5.53 31.19
CA ILE A 85 18.52 6.93 31.40
C ILE A 85 17.30 7.76 31.79
N PHE A 86 17.53 8.87 32.48
CA PHE A 86 16.55 9.93 32.65
C PHE A 86 16.58 10.86 31.43
N ILE A 87 15.43 11.02 30.78
CA ILE A 87 15.26 11.89 29.62
C ILE A 87 14.55 13.16 30.07
N SER A 88 15.30 14.26 30.19
CA SER A 88 14.73 15.57 30.49
C SER A 88 13.93 16.11 29.29
N PRO A 89 13.06 17.12 29.48
CA PRO A 89 12.37 17.78 28.38
C PRO A 89 13.32 18.36 27.34
N GLU A 90 14.46 18.89 27.76
CA GLU A 90 15.52 19.42 26.89
C GLU A 90 16.16 18.30 26.07
N LEU A 91 16.56 17.21 26.73
CA LEU A 91 17.13 16.05 26.04
C LEU A 91 16.13 15.45 25.05
N ALA A 92 14.86 15.33 25.42
CA ALA A 92 13.82 14.84 24.51
C ALA A 92 13.70 15.73 23.25
N ARG A 93 13.78 17.05 23.43
CA ARG A 93 13.73 18.03 22.34
C ARG A 93 14.94 17.91 21.41
N ASP A 94 16.13 17.76 21.99
CA ASP A 94 17.38 17.59 21.25
C ASP A 94 17.42 16.26 20.50
N MET A 95 16.97 15.17 21.13
CA MET A 95 16.81 13.87 20.48
C MET A 95 15.87 13.96 19.27
N LEU A 96 14.71 14.60 19.41
CA LEU A 96 13.78 14.81 18.29
C LEU A 96 14.37 15.72 17.21
N ARG A 97 15.21 16.69 17.57
CA ARG A 97 15.80 17.65 16.62
C ARG A 97 16.97 17.06 15.84
N PHE A 98 17.85 16.30 16.49
CA PHE A 98 19.13 15.87 15.91
C PHE A 98 19.16 14.40 15.51
N SER A 99 18.35 13.55 16.15
CA SER A 99 18.36 12.10 15.95
C SER A 99 17.08 11.57 15.30
N SER A 100 16.19 12.45 14.84
CA SER A 100 15.01 12.05 14.08
C SER A 100 15.38 11.44 12.73
N ARG A 101 14.65 10.40 12.33
CA ARG A 101 14.73 9.85 10.98
C ARG A 101 14.38 10.91 9.93
N GLY A 102 15.18 11.02 8.87
CA GLY A 102 15.14 12.13 7.91
C GLY A 102 16.14 13.25 8.19
N ILE A 103 16.56 13.42 9.46
CA ILE A 103 17.64 14.35 9.83
C ILE A 103 18.99 13.66 9.72
N VAL A 104 19.09 12.46 10.30
CA VAL A 104 20.30 11.64 10.27
C VAL A 104 20.50 11.04 8.87
N ASN A 105 19.50 10.32 8.35
CA ASN A 105 19.48 9.88 6.97
C ASN A 105 18.36 10.60 6.19
N LYS A 106 18.74 11.43 5.23
CA LYS A 106 17.82 12.27 4.43
C LYS A 106 16.90 11.47 3.49
N GLU A 107 17.22 10.21 3.22
CA GLU A 107 16.40 9.33 2.37
C GLU A 107 15.21 8.75 3.15
N ASN A 108 15.30 8.67 4.48
CA ASN A 108 14.23 8.16 5.31
C ASN A 108 13.30 9.27 5.82
N LYS A 109 12.11 8.88 6.31
CA LYS A 109 11.21 9.83 7.00
C LYS A 109 10.63 9.25 8.26
N ASN A 110 10.26 10.13 9.19
CA ASN A 110 9.47 9.74 10.34
C ASN A 110 8.01 9.52 9.97
N ARG A 111 7.39 8.50 10.57
CA ARG A 111 5.94 8.33 10.47
C ARG A 111 5.23 9.53 11.10
N LYS A 112 4.04 9.86 10.60
CA LYS A 112 3.20 10.88 11.25
C LYS A 112 2.85 10.50 12.69
N LEU A 113 3.10 11.41 13.63
CA LEU A 113 2.73 11.25 15.04
C LEU A 113 1.21 11.35 15.23
N SER A 114 0.71 10.59 16.21
CA SER A 114 -0.70 10.62 16.61
C SER A 114 -0.84 11.58 17.77
N ARG A 115 -1.42 12.76 17.53
CA ARG A 115 -1.61 13.80 18.56
C ARG A 115 -2.44 13.30 19.74
N THR A 116 -3.44 12.44 19.49
CA THR A 116 -4.23 11.81 20.55
C THR A 116 -3.37 10.94 21.48
N LYS A 117 -2.44 10.14 20.93
CA LYS A 117 -1.51 9.33 21.75
C LYS A 117 -0.54 10.21 22.52
N VAL A 118 0.04 11.22 21.87
CA VAL A 118 0.97 12.18 22.52
C VAL A 118 0.28 12.86 23.70
N LYS A 119 -0.92 13.43 23.50
CA LYS A 119 -1.67 14.11 24.55
C LYS A 119 -1.98 13.19 25.73
N LYS A 120 -2.41 11.95 25.45
CA LYS A 120 -2.67 10.94 26.50
C LYS A 120 -1.40 10.66 27.33
N TYR A 121 -0.26 10.51 26.68
CA TYR A 121 1.01 10.29 27.35
C TYR A 121 1.46 11.51 28.16
N ALA A 122 1.34 12.71 27.58
CA ALA A 122 1.68 13.96 28.24
C ALA A 122 0.84 14.19 29.50
N GLU A 123 -0.47 13.92 29.44
CA GLU A 123 -1.36 13.97 30.61
C GLU A 123 -0.94 12.99 31.71
N ALA A 124 -0.57 11.75 31.35
CA ALA A 124 -0.09 10.77 32.31
C ALA A 124 1.25 11.19 32.95
N MET A 125 2.18 11.77 32.17
CA MET A 125 3.43 12.33 32.69
C MET A 125 3.18 13.50 33.65
N LYS A 126 2.30 14.45 33.28
CA LYS A 126 1.92 15.59 34.15
C LYS A 126 1.29 15.16 35.47
N LYS A 127 0.51 14.08 35.45
CA LYS A 127 -0.15 13.52 36.65
C LYS A 127 0.77 12.64 37.49
N SER A 128 2.05 12.48 37.11
CA SER A 128 2.98 11.53 37.72
C SER A 128 2.44 10.08 37.71
N GLN A 129 1.64 9.75 36.70
CA GLN A 129 1.06 8.43 36.46
C GLN A 129 1.82 7.69 35.33
N TRP A 130 2.98 8.19 34.93
CA TRP A 130 3.83 7.56 33.94
C TRP A 130 4.69 6.47 34.57
N CYS A 131 4.52 5.22 34.14
CA CYS A 131 5.26 4.09 34.68
C CYS A 131 6.58 3.86 33.94
N LEU A 132 7.61 3.38 34.67
CA LEU A 132 8.78 2.77 34.05
C LEU A 132 8.34 1.46 33.39
N THR A 133 8.31 1.44 32.06
CA THR A 133 7.92 0.27 31.28
C THR A 133 9.16 -0.40 30.69
N GLY A 134 9.02 -1.69 30.32
CA GLY A 134 10.04 -2.40 29.56
C GLY A 134 10.15 -1.96 28.10
N GLU A 135 9.31 -1.03 27.62
CA GLU A 135 9.39 -0.53 26.24
C GLU A 135 10.56 0.47 26.12
N PRO A 136 11.57 0.21 25.28
CA PRO A 136 12.73 1.10 25.17
C PRO A 136 12.51 2.23 24.16
N ILE A 137 13.30 3.31 24.28
CA ILE A 137 13.65 4.16 23.14
C ILE A 137 14.65 3.37 22.29
N ILE A 138 14.39 3.20 21.00
CA ILE A 138 15.23 2.37 20.12
C ILE A 138 15.98 3.28 19.15
N ILE A 139 17.29 3.11 19.05
CA ILE A 139 18.18 3.92 18.21
C ILE A 139 18.98 3.00 17.27
N SER A 140 19.06 3.34 15.98
CA SER A 140 19.86 2.62 14.98
C SER A 140 21.36 2.75 15.25
N ALA A 141 22.17 1.98 14.53
CA ALA A 141 23.63 2.15 14.50
C ALA A 141 24.05 3.57 14.06
N ASP A 142 23.31 4.19 13.15
CA ASP A 142 23.60 5.56 12.66
C ASP A 142 23.10 6.67 13.59
N GLY A 143 22.42 6.32 14.68
CA GLY A 143 21.85 7.29 15.62
C GLY A 143 20.42 7.73 15.29
N GLU A 144 19.72 7.06 14.36
CA GLU A 144 18.31 7.34 14.08
C GLU A 144 17.41 6.80 15.19
N ILE A 145 16.46 7.59 15.67
CA ILE A 145 15.41 7.08 16.55
C ILE A 145 14.46 6.20 15.73
N LEU A 146 14.39 4.91 16.04
CA LEU A 146 13.50 3.93 15.41
C LEU A 146 12.19 3.74 16.19
N ASN A 147 12.25 3.92 17.52
CA ASN A 147 11.09 3.88 18.40
C ASN A 147 11.16 4.90 19.53
N GLY A 148 9.99 5.35 20.01
CA GLY A 148 9.89 6.22 21.17
C GLY A 148 9.45 7.66 20.88
N HIS A 149 9.27 8.04 19.61
CA HIS A 149 8.89 9.41 19.23
C HIS A 149 7.66 9.96 19.96
N HIS A 150 6.59 9.16 20.12
CA HIS A 150 5.40 9.61 20.87
C HIS A 150 5.71 9.93 22.35
N ARG A 151 6.66 9.22 22.95
CA ARG A 151 7.07 9.42 24.36
C ARG A 151 7.96 10.65 24.50
N LEU A 152 8.89 10.84 23.57
CA LEU A 152 9.73 12.04 23.51
C LEU A 152 8.89 13.31 23.29
N GLU A 153 7.96 13.26 22.33
CA GLU A 153 7.04 14.38 22.05
C GLU A 153 6.14 14.66 23.26
N ALA A 154 5.66 13.61 23.94
CA ALA A 154 4.85 13.76 25.14
C ALA A 154 5.62 14.41 26.29
N ALA A 155 6.90 14.09 26.47
CA ALA A 155 7.75 14.74 27.46
C ALA A 155 7.94 16.23 27.15
N CYS A 156 8.12 16.58 25.86
CA CYS A 156 8.18 17.96 25.41
C CYS A 156 6.87 18.71 25.64
N GLU A 157 5.71 18.10 25.33
CA GLU A 157 4.38 18.68 25.52
C GLU A 157 3.99 18.76 27.01
N ALA A 158 4.47 17.81 27.82
CA ALA A 158 4.27 17.79 29.26
C ALA A 158 5.14 18.81 30.00
N ASN A 159 6.30 19.14 29.42
CA ASN A 159 7.43 19.77 30.10
C ASN A 159 7.87 19.01 31.36
N VAL A 160 7.86 17.67 31.26
CA VAL A 160 8.21 16.74 32.35
C VAL A 160 9.09 15.64 31.78
N GLY A 161 10.24 15.39 32.42
CA GLY A 161 11.14 14.30 32.02
C GLY A 161 10.64 12.92 32.45
N PHE A 162 11.16 11.86 31.85
CA PHE A 162 10.79 10.49 32.18
C PHE A 162 12.01 9.55 32.13
N ILE A 163 11.95 8.45 32.87
CA ILE A 163 12.97 7.41 32.84
C ILE A 163 12.56 6.36 31.80
N ALA A 164 13.50 5.94 30.95
CA ALA A 164 13.26 4.88 29.99
C ALA A 164 14.51 4.04 29.73
N PRO A 165 14.35 2.74 29.44
CA PRO A 165 15.41 1.97 28.81
C PRO A 165 15.66 2.49 27.39
N VAL A 166 16.91 2.45 26.96
CA VAL A 166 17.39 2.81 25.63
C VAL A 166 18.10 1.58 25.08
N THR A 167 17.64 1.13 23.91
CA THR A 167 18.31 0.09 23.14
C THR A 167 18.92 0.74 21.91
N TYR A 168 20.22 0.60 21.72
CA TYR A 168 20.94 1.30 20.66
C TYR A 168 21.90 0.36 19.91
N ASN A 169 22.43 0.85 18.80
CA ASN A 169 23.27 0.07 17.87
C ASN A 169 22.49 -1.04 17.16
N VAL A 170 21.23 -0.76 16.81
CA VAL A 170 20.40 -1.65 15.97
C VAL A 170 20.89 -1.57 14.53
N THR A 171 21.41 -2.69 14.01
CA THR A 171 21.96 -2.80 12.64
C THR A 171 21.03 -3.50 11.66
N ASP A 172 19.89 -4.05 12.11
CA ASP A 172 18.95 -4.71 11.22
C ASP A 172 18.07 -3.69 10.50
N ASP A 173 18.18 -3.64 9.16
CA ASP A 173 17.52 -2.64 8.33
C ASP A 173 16.00 -2.75 8.35
N LEU A 174 15.44 -3.94 8.58
CA LEU A 174 13.98 -4.16 8.66
C LEU A 174 13.44 -4.02 10.08
N SER A 175 14.31 -3.85 11.09
CA SER A 175 13.88 -3.72 12.49
C SER A 175 12.79 -2.65 12.67
N PHE A 176 12.91 -1.50 12.00
CA PHE A 176 11.92 -0.43 12.10
C PHE A 176 10.53 -0.82 11.60
N ALA A 177 10.43 -1.73 10.62
CA ALA A 177 9.14 -2.22 10.11
C ALA A 177 8.46 -3.17 11.10
N HIS A 178 9.24 -3.84 11.95
CA HIS A 178 8.79 -4.85 12.91
C HIS A 178 8.64 -4.37 14.36
N ILE A 179 9.08 -3.14 14.68
CA ILE A 179 8.88 -2.51 16.01
C ILE A 179 7.36 -2.26 16.26
N ASP A 180 6.94 -2.31 17.53
CA ASP A 180 5.55 -2.19 18.03
C ASP A 180 4.65 -3.41 17.69
N VAL A 181 5.00 -4.61 18.17
CA VAL A 181 4.29 -5.88 17.92
C VAL A 181 2.79 -5.86 18.34
N GLY A 182 2.39 -4.99 19.26
CA GLY A 182 0.98 -4.78 19.64
C GLY A 182 0.21 -3.78 18.74
N ASN A 183 0.90 -2.98 17.92
CA ASN A 183 0.34 -2.04 16.94
C ASN A 183 1.21 -2.07 15.69
N MET A 184 1.19 -3.20 14.98
CA MET A 184 2.01 -3.40 13.78
C MET A 184 1.85 -2.21 12.83
N ARG A 185 2.97 -1.62 12.41
CA ARG A 185 2.97 -0.50 11.47
C ARG A 185 2.19 -0.90 10.23
N SER A 186 1.28 -0.02 9.78
CA SER A 186 0.55 -0.28 8.54
C SER A 186 1.51 -0.23 7.36
N ARG A 187 1.18 -0.93 6.26
CA ARG A 187 1.96 -0.89 5.02
C ARG A 187 2.23 0.54 4.52
N ALA A 188 1.23 1.42 4.62
CA ALA A 188 1.40 2.82 4.26
C ALA A 188 2.39 3.54 5.20
N GLN A 189 2.39 3.23 6.50
CA GLN A 189 3.38 3.77 7.43
C GLN A 189 4.79 3.25 7.13
N VAL A 190 4.93 1.98 6.74
CA VAL A 190 6.22 1.43 6.31
C VAL A 190 6.73 2.16 5.08
N LEU A 191 5.89 2.34 4.05
CA LEU A 191 6.25 3.11 2.85
C LEU A 191 6.59 4.57 3.19
N GLU A 192 5.80 5.24 4.04
CA GLU A 192 6.07 6.60 4.50
C GLU A 192 7.44 6.68 5.17
N MET A 193 7.76 5.71 6.03
CA MET A 193 9.04 5.67 6.75
C MET A 193 10.24 5.38 5.84
N ALA A 194 10.02 4.66 4.74
CA ALA A 194 11.01 4.43 3.70
C ALA A 194 11.16 5.61 2.72
N GLY A 195 10.51 6.74 2.99
CA GLY A 195 10.79 7.99 2.29
C GLY A 195 10.06 8.20 0.97
N VAL A 196 9.10 7.34 0.59
CA VAL A 196 8.38 7.46 -0.69
C VAL A 196 7.84 8.89 -0.91
N THR A 197 7.97 9.37 -2.14
CA THR A 197 7.62 10.76 -2.52
C THR A 197 6.14 10.92 -2.87
N VAL A 198 5.50 9.83 -3.31
CA VAL A 198 4.07 9.76 -3.62
C VAL A 198 3.23 9.43 -2.38
N SER A 199 1.91 9.54 -2.49
CA SER A 199 0.99 9.18 -1.39
C SER A 199 1.14 7.71 -0.99
N ALA A 200 1.78 7.46 0.16
CA ALA A 200 2.01 6.11 0.68
C ALA A 200 0.72 5.29 0.88
N ASN A 201 -0.40 5.96 1.19
CA ASN A 201 -1.71 5.32 1.29
C ASN A 201 -2.22 4.84 -0.06
N VAL A 202 -2.08 5.66 -1.11
CA VAL A 202 -2.53 5.30 -2.46
C VAL A 202 -1.61 4.21 -3.03
N LEU A 203 -0.30 4.39 -2.92
CA LEU A 203 0.70 3.41 -3.35
C LEU A 203 0.49 2.05 -2.67
N SER A 204 0.22 2.04 -1.36
CA SER A 204 -0.07 0.80 -0.65
C SER A 204 -1.29 0.07 -1.21
N ARG A 205 -2.36 0.80 -1.54
CA ARG A 205 -3.58 0.20 -2.13
C ARG A 205 -3.36 -0.29 -3.56
N VAL A 206 -2.59 0.45 -4.36
CA VAL A 206 -2.25 0.06 -5.74
C VAL A 206 -1.38 -1.19 -5.74
N ALA A 207 -0.36 -1.26 -4.88
CA ALA A 207 0.47 -2.45 -4.70
C ALA A 207 -0.35 -3.68 -4.26
N MET A 208 -1.33 -3.51 -3.37
CA MET A 208 -2.26 -4.59 -3.02
C MET A 208 -3.07 -5.10 -4.20
N LEU A 209 -3.62 -4.19 -5.02
CA LEU A 209 -4.41 -4.56 -6.19
C LEU A 209 -3.55 -5.28 -7.23
N ALA A 210 -2.33 -4.80 -7.48
CA ALA A 210 -1.36 -5.42 -8.37
C ALA A 210 -1.00 -6.84 -7.91
N LYS A 211 -0.56 -7.02 -6.66
CA LYS A 211 -0.22 -8.35 -6.14
C LYS A 211 -1.43 -9.30 -6.17
N ALA A 212 -2.61 -8.82 -5.79
CA ALA A 212 -3.83 -9.62 -5.83
C ALA A 212 -4.19 -10.06 -7.25
N PHE A 213 -4.02 -9.16 -8.22
CA PHE A 213 -4.25 -9.46 -9.64
C PHE A 213 -3.25 -10.51 -10.16
N GLU A 214 -1.97 -10.35 -9.85
CA GLU A 214 -0.89 -11.28 -10.22
C GLU A 214 -1.08 -12.68 -9.61
N MET A 215 -1.49 -12.76 -8.34
CA MET A 215 -1.77 -14.02 -7.66
C MET A 215 -3.04 -14.72 -8.17
N THR A 216 -3.90 -14.02 -8.92
CA THR A 216 -5.14 -14.59 -9.42
C THR A 216 -4.87 -15.47 -10.65
N LYS A 217 -4.82 -16.80 -10.44
CA LYS A 217 -4.58 -17.81 -11.51
C LYS A 217 -5.40 -17.58 -12.78
N ASN A 218 -6.69 -17.26 -12.63
CA ASN A 218 -7.55 -16.84 -13.73
C ASN A 218 -7.90 -15.36 -13.55
N GLN A 219 -7.20 -14.47 -14.24
CA GLN A 219 -7.38 -13.02 -14.12
C GLN A 219 -8.81 -12.54 -14.43
N PHE A 220 -9.57 -13.24 -15.29
CA PHE A 220 -11.00 -12.95 -15.53
C PHE A 220 -11.88 -13.20 -14.28
N ALA A 221 -11.36 -13.97 -13.32
CA ALA A 221 -11.96 -14.23 -12.02
C ALA A 221 -11.45 -13.30 -10.90
N PHE A 222 -10.67 -12.25 -11.22
CA PHE A 222 -10.18 -11.30 -10.23
C PHE A 222 -11.33 -10.60 -9.49
N ARG A 223 -11.32 -10.62 -8.16
CA ARG A 223 -12.38 -10.04 -7.31
C ARG A 223 -11.82 -9.14 -6.20
N GLY A 224 -10.75 -8.43 -6.51
CA GLY A 224 -10.13 -7.47 -5.60
C GLY A 224 -9.14 -8.15 -4.66
N THR A 225 -8.88 -7.52 -3.53
CA THR A 225 -7.77 -7.90 -2.64
C THR A 225 -8.14 -8.92 -1.57
N GLN A 226 -9.32 -9.55 -1.67
CA GLN A 226 -9.79 -10.51 -0.67
C GLN A 226 -8.88 -11.75 -0.66
N GLY A 227 -8.41 -12.13 0.52
CA GLY A 227 -7.45 -13.23 0.68
C GLY A 227 -6.00 -12.90 0.28
N THR A 228 -5.72 -11.67 -0.18
CA THR A 228 -4.35 -11.21 -0.44
C THR A 228 -3.78 -10.56 0.80
N SER A 229 -2.66 -11.07 1.30
CA SER A 229 -1.93 -10.46 2.41
C SER A 229 -0.59 -9.89 1.95
N PHE A 230 -0.18 -8.84 2.65
CA PHE A 230 1.16 -8.29 2.63
C PHE A 230 1.59 -8.20 4.08
N GLN A 231 2.69 -8.86 4.43
CA GLN A 231 3.38 -8.43 5.64
C GLN A 231 3.87 -6.98 5.43
N PRO A 232 3.78 -6.09 6.43
CA PRO A 232 4.19 -4.70 6.24
C PRO A 232 5.60 -4.52 5.70
N ALA A 233 6.54 -5.41 6.02
CA ALA A 233 7.89 -5.39 5.46
C ALA A 233 7.95 -5.81 3.97
N GLU A 234 7.11 -6.75 3.54
CA GLU A 234 7.07 -7.22 2.14
C GLU A 234 6.66 -6.12 1.15
N ILE A 235 5.95 -5.09 1.61
CA ILE A 235 5.48 -4.04 0.69
C ILE A 235 6.63 -3.20 0.13
N LEU A 236 7.74 -3.05 0.89
CA LEU A 236 8.90 -2.32 0.41
C LEU A 236 9.51 -3.01 -0.79
N ALA A 237 9.89 -4.28 -0.61
CA ALA A 237 10.45 -5.10 -1.68
C ALA A 237 9.51 -5.18 -2.89
N TYR A 238 8.19 -5.27 -2.68
CA TYR A 238 7.25 -5.32 -3.80
C TYR A 238 7.18 -4.01 -4.57
N VAL A 239 7.12 -2.87 -3.89
CA VAL A 239 7.09 -1.55 -4.55
C VAL A 239 8.42 -1.24 -5.24
N GLU A 240 9.55 -1.61 -4.62
CA GLU A 240 10.89 -1.46 -5.19
C GLU A 240 11.04 -2.27 -6.49
N ASN A 241 10.51 -3.49 -6.53
CA ASN A 241 10.50 -4.32 -7.75
C ASN A 241 9.43 -3.93 -8.77
N ASN A 242 8.56 -2.97 -8.46
CA ASN A 242 7.44 -2.54 -9.33
C ASN A 242 7.32 -1.02 -9.32
N GLN A 243 8.38 -0.32 -9.71
CA GLN A 243 8.48 1.15 -9.62
C GLN A 243 7.41 1.88 -10.45
N GLU A 244 6.92 1.25 -11.52
CA GLU A 244 5.80 1.75 -12.33
C GLU A 244 4.51 2.00 -11.55
N LEU A 245 4.32 1.31 -10.41
CA LEU A 245 3.22 1.58 -9.50
C LEU A 245 3.31 3.02 -8.97
N ALA A 246 4.52 3.45 -8.54
CA ALA A 246 4.74 4.80 -8.04
C ALA A 246 4.58 5.85 -9.14
N LEU A 247 5.06 5.58 -10.36
CA LEU A 247 4.87 6.45 -11.52
C LEU A 247 3.39 6.66 -11.84
N SER A 248 2.60 5.58 -11.81
CA SER A 248 1.16 5.64 -12.03
C SER A 248 0.42 6.42 -10.93
N VAL A 249 0.87 6.31 -9.68
CA VAL A 249 0.33 7.10 -8.57
C VAL A 249 0.65 8.58 -8.72
N ASP A 250 1.89 8.94 -9.09
CA ASP A 250 2.30 10.33 -9.29
C ASP A 250 1.52 11.00 -10.43
N PHE A 251 1.44 10.34 -11.58
CA PHE A 251 0.66 10.80 -12.74
C PHE A 251 -0.80 11.11 -12.36
N VAL A 252 -1.48 10.15 -11.74
CA VAL A 252 -2.89 10.32 -11.35
C VAL A 252 -3.05 11.40 -10.28
N ALA A 253 -2.14 11.48 -9.30
CA ALA A 253 -2.22 12.47 -8.25
C ALA A 253 -2.16 13.91 -8.81
N LYS A 254 -1.34 14.16 -9.82
CA LYS A 254 -1.24 15.47 -10.49
C LYS A 254 -2.57 15.88 -11.14
N ILE A 255 -3.25 14.96 -11.82
CA ILE A 255 -4.52 15.23 -12.50
C ILE A 255 -5.66 15.37 -11.49
N VAL A 256 -5.80 14.42 -10.56
CA VAL A 256 -6.87 14.45 -9.55
C VAL A 256 -6.77 15.68 -8.64
N LYS A 257 -5.55 16.13 -8.33
CA LYS A 257 -5.35 17.38 -7.57
C LYS A 257 -5.89 18.60 -8.31
N ARG A 258 -5.73 18.67 -9.63
CA ARG A 258 -6.24 19.78 -10.47
C ARG A 258 -7.75 19.68 -10.73
N HIS A 259 -8.27 18.46 -10.87
CA HIS A 259 -9.66 18.18 -11.26
C HIS A 259 -10.41 17.37 -10.17
N ARG A 260 -10.30 17.84 -8.92
CA ARG A 260 -10.80 17.11 -7.76
C ARG A 260 -12.33 16.99 -7.76
N LEU A 261 -13.03 18.01 -8.25
CA LEU A 261 -14.51 18.06 -8.23
C LEU A 261 -15.10 17.21 -9.35
N GLU A 262 -14.37 17.03 -10.44
CA GLU A 262 -14.75 16.29 -11.63
C GLU A 262 -14.44 14.79 -11.51
N SER A 263 -13.61 14.40 -10.53
CA SER A 263 -13.14 13.04 -10.35
C SER A 263 -14.25 12.10 -9.85
N GLN A 264 -14.54 11.06 -10.64
CA GLN A 264 -15.62 10.10 -10.37
C GLN A 264 -15.21 8.84 -9.57
N ALA A 265 -13.91 8.68 -9.29
CA ALA A 265 -13.36 7.53 -8.58
C ALA A 265 -12.14 7.93 -7.74
N SER A 266 -11.67 7.02 -6.88
CA SER A 266 -10.50 7.30 -6.05
C SER A 266 -9.20 7.25 -6.85
N GLU A 267 -8.17 7.99 -6.41
CA GLU A 267 -6.82 7.97 -7.00
C GLU A 267 -6.28 6.54 -7.15
N ALA A 268 -6.53 5.67 -6.17
CA ALA A 268 -6.07 4.28 -6.22
C ALA A 268 -6.72 3.47 -7.36
N ILE A 269 -7.97 3.75 -7.74
CA ILE A 269 -8.64 3.08 -8.87
C ILE A 269 -8.00 3.52 -10.18
N TYR A 270 -7.82 4.83 -10.38
CA TYR A 270 -7.21 5.34 -11.59
C TYR A 270 -5.73 4.94 -11.71
N ALA A 271 -4.96 4.99 -10.62
CA ALA A 271 -3.55 4.64 -10.63
C ALA A 271 -3.34 3.15 -10.91
N PHE A 272 -4.17 2.27 -10.33
CA PHE A 272 -4.14 0.85 -10.68
C PHE A 272 -4.56 0.60 -12.13
N ALA A 273 -5.55 1.33 -12.63
CA ALA A 273 -5.97 1.22 -14.03
C ALA A 273 -4.86 1.67 -14.99
N HIS A 274 -4.21 2.81 -14.71
CA HIS A 274 -3.08 3.32 -15.48
C HIS A 274 -1.94 2.30 -15.52
N TYR A 275 -1.51 1.81 -14.35
CA TYR A 275 -0.47 0.80 -14.23
C TYR A 275 -0.79 -0.44 -15.07
N LEU A 276 -1.98 -1.01 -14.91
CA LEU A 276 -2.33 -2.27 -15.57
C LEU A 276 -2.47 -2.10 -17.09
N ILE A 277 -2.95 -0.95 -17.56
CA ILE A 277 -2.98 -0.63 -18.99
C ILE A 277 -1.56 -0.59 -19.55
N LYS A 278 -0.64 0.16 -18.92
CA LYS A 278 0.75 0.28 -19.38
C LYS A 278 1.47 -1.05 -19.39
N LYS A 279 1.42 -1.79 -18.27
CA LYS A 279 2.02 -3.13 -18.16
C LYS A 279 1.49 -4.09 -19.24
N ASN A 280 0.20 -4.03 -19.59
CA ASN A 280 -0.34 -4.90 -20.63
C ASN A 280 -0.02 -4.41 -22.05
N LEU A 281 0.15 -3.10 -22.27
CA LEU A 281 0.61 -2.57 -23.56
C LEU A 281 2.04 -2.99 -23.88
N GLU A 282 2.94 -3.01 -22.89
CA GLU A 282 4.31 -3.49 -23.10
C GLU A 282 4.34 -4.95 -23.58
N ASN A 283 3.37 -5.75 -23.14
CA ASN A 283 3.21 -7.15 -23.54
C ASN A 283 2.46 -7.34 -24.88
N CYS A 284 1.92 -6.28 -25.47
CA CYS A 284 1.11 -6.33 -26.69
C CYS A 284 1.68 -5.39 -27.76
N GLN A 285 2.12 -5.95 -28.89
CA GLN A 285 2.62 -5.15 -30.02
C GLN A 285 1.46 -4.49 -30.78
N PHE A 286 1.03 -3.30 -30.34
CA PHE A 286 0.14 -2.43 -31.12
C PHE A 286 0.98 -1.50 -32.00
N GLN A 287 0.71 -1.46 -33.31
CA GLN A 287 1.50 -0.66 -34.26
C GLN A 287 1.19 0.84 -34.20
N ASP A 288 -0.07 1.22 -33.99
CA ASP A 288 -0.52 2.60 -33.82
C ASP A 288 -1.64 2.68 -32.77
N LEU A 289 -1.45 3.52 -31.74
CA LEU A 289 -2.47 3.81 -30.73
C LEU A 289 -3.22 5.09 -31.13
N SER A 290 -4.56 5.04 -31.15
CA SER A 290 -5.40 6.22 -31.38
C SER A 290 -5.33 7.25 -30.24
N ILE A 291 -5.01 6.78 -29.04
CA ILE A 291 -4.91 7.58 -27.81
C ILE A 291 -3.93 6.90 -26.85
N THR A 292 -3.18 7.68 -26.07
CA THR A 292 -2.29 7.13 -25.03
C THR A 292 -3.07 6.85 -23.73
N PRO A 293 -2.59 5.95 -22.86
CA PRO A 293 -3.18 5.72 -21.54
C PRO A 293 -3.32 7.01 -20.72
N GLU A 294 -2.33 7.89 -20.84
CA GLU A 294 -2.27 9.17 -20.15
C GLU A 294 -3.38 10.12 -20.65
N VAL A 295 -3.57 10.25 -21.96
CA VAL A 295 -4.65 11.09 -22.52
C VAL A 295 -6.02 10.49 -22.17
N TYR A 296 -6.19 9.18 -22.33
CA TYR A 296 -7.43 8.48 -22.00
C TYR A 296 -7.85 8.71 -20.55
N LEU A 297 -6.94 8.46 -19.59
CA LEU A 297 -7.27 8.66 -18.18
C LEU A 297 -7.40 10.14 -17.81
N THR A 298 -6.66 11.05 -18.45
CA THR A 298 -6.85 12.49 -18.25
C THR A 298 -8.27 12.90 -18.62
N ARG A 299 -8.78 12.47 -19.78
CA ARG A 299 -10.17 12.73 -20.20
C ARG A 299 -11.18 12.09 -19.26
N VAL A 300 -10.96 10.83 -18.86
CA VAL A 300 -11.83 10.14 -17.89
C VAL A 300 -11.83 10.81 -16.52
N ILE A 301 -10.74 11.44 -16.06
CA ILE A 301 -10.68 12.10 -14.74
C ILE A 301 -11.22 13.54 -14.82
N SER A 302 -10.82 14.30 -15.84
CA SER A 302 -11.02 15.76 -15.91
C SER A 302 -12.25 16.22 -16.70
N SER A 303 -12.89 15.33 -17.48
CA SER A 303 -13.89 15.68 -18.51
C SER A 303 -13.43 16.62 -19.63
N LEU A 304 -12.13 16.95 -19.71
CA LEU A 304 -11.61 17.80 -20.78
C LEU A 304 -11.69 17.10 -22.14
N GLY A 305 -12.12 17.82 -23.18
CA GLY A 305 -12.15 17.33 -24.55
C GLY A 305 -13.24 16.28 -24.83
N LEU A 306 -14.31 16.26 -24.02
CA LEU A 306 -15.52 15.48 -24.29
C LEU A 306 -16.54 16.38 -25.00
N GLU A 307 -16.97 15.97 -26.18
CA GLU A 307 -17.84 16.75 -27.07
C GLU A 307 -19.18 16.06 -27.32
N SER A 308 -19.24 14.72 -27.13
CA SER A 308 -20.43 13.92 -27.39
C SER A 308 -20.68 12.87 -26.31
N GLU A 309 -21.95 12.47 -26.15
CA GLU A 309 -22.32 11.32 -25.32
C GLU A 309 -21.81 9.97 -25.89
N ASP A 310 -21.47 9.97 -27.18
CA ASP A 310 -20.89 8.83 -27.87
C ASP A 310 -19.40 8.63 -27.51
N ASP A 311 -18.74 9.65 -26.94
CA ASP A 311 -17.34 9.55 -26.52
C ASP A 311 -17.18 8.44 -25.47
N ILE A 312 -16.21 7.55 -25.70
CA ILE A 312 -15.97 6.39 -24.83
C ILE A 312 -15.72 6.83 -23.39
N GLU A 313 -14.92 7.89 -23.20
CA GLU A 313 -14.60 8.47 -21.91
C GLU A 313 -15.83 9.09 -21.23
N TYR A 314 -16.74 9.71 -21.99
CA TYR A 314 -18.02 10.19 -21.46
C TYR A 314 -18.86 9.02 -20.94
N GLN A 315 -18.99 7.95 -21.72
CA GLN A 315 -19.73 6.76 -21.31
C GLN A 315 -19.12 6.13 -20.03
N VAL A 316 -17.78 6.05 -19.96
CA VAL A 316 -17.08 5.57 -18.76
C VAL A 316 -17.40 6.46 -17.57
N ARG A 317 -17.23 7.79 -17.70
CA ARG A 317 -17.51 8.75 -16.63
C ARG A 317 -18.96 8.66 -16.13
N ASN A 318 -19.92 8.61 -17.04
CA ASN A 318 -21.34 8.50 -16.69
C ASN A 318 -21.61 7.21 -15.89
N TYR A 319 -21.00 6.09 -16.28
CA TYR A 319 -21.10 4.86 -15.51
C TYR A 319 -20.40 4.95 -14.14
N LEU A 320 -19.21 5.57 -14.04
CA LEU A 320 -18.53 5.79 -12.77
C LEU A 320 -19.37 6.67 -11.82
N GLN A 321 -19.98 7.74 -12.34
CA GLN A 321 -20.88 8.65 -11.62
C GLN A 321 -22.08 7.90 -11.02
N SER A 322 -22.65 6.94 -11.78
CA SER A 322 -23.76 6.10 -11.30
C SER A 322 -23.40 5.21 -10.08
N LEU A 323 -22.10 5.04 -9.81
CA LEU A 323 -21.55 4.22 -8.73
C LEU A 323 -20.90 5.05 -7.60
N VAL A 324 -21.03 6.38 -7.60
CA VAL A 324 -20.36 7.26 -6.61
C VAL A 324 -20.87 7.01 -5.19
N HIS A 325 -22.17 6.75 -5.03
CA HIS A 325 -22.78 6.47 -3.72
C HIS A 325 -22.57 5.02 -3.25
N GLU A 326 -21.95 4.16 -4.07
CA GLU A 326 -21.69 2.77 -3.72
C GLU A 326 -20.25 2.58 -3.19
N SER A 327 -20.11 2.16 -1.94
CA SER A 327 -18.81 1.97 -1.27
C SER A 327 -18.37 0.50 -1.14
N THR A 328 -19.05 -0.43 -1.81
CA THR A 328 -18.77 -1.87 -1.70
C THR A 328 -17.52 -2.26 -2.50
N GLY A 329 -16.88 -3.38 -2.13
CA GLY A 329 -15.77 -3.95 -2.94
C GLY A 329 -16.18 -4.26 -4.39
N TYR A 330 -17.47 -4.50 -4.64
CA TYR A 330 -18.01 -4.69 -5.98
C TYR A 330 -18.04 -3.40 -6.79
N SER A 331 -18.32 -2.25 -6.17
CA SER A 331 -18.29 -0.97 -6.88
C SER A 331 -16.88 -0.65 -7.39
N LEU A 332 -15.83 -0.96 -6.61
CA LEU A 332 -14.43 -0.85 -7.05
C LEU A 332 -14.16 -1.67 -8.32
N LEU A 333 -14.60 -2.93 -8.34
CA LEU A 333 -14.39 -3.82 -9.48
C LEU A 333 -15.19 -3.40 -10.72
N CYS A 334 -16.41 -2.88 -10.53
CA CYS A 334 -17.21 -2.30 -11.61
C CYS A 334 -16.53 -1.08 -12.20
N LYS A 335 -16.00 -0.17 -11.36
CA LYS A 335 -15.29 1.02 -11.80
C LYS A 335 -14.04 0.66 -12.61
N LEU A 336 -13.22 -0.27 -12.10
CA LEU A 336 -12.05 -0.78 -12.83
C LEU A 336 -12.42 -1.42 -14.17
N SER A 337 -13.39 -2.34 -14.16
CA SER A 337 -13.81 -3.01 -15.40
C SER A 337 -14.36 -2.01 -16.42
N ALA A 338 -15.12 -0.99 -16.01
CA ALA A 338 -15.62 0.03 -16.93
C ALA A 338 -14.51 0.84 -17.58
N ILE A 339 -13.49 1.25 -16.80
CA ILE A 339 -12.30 1.93 -17.32
C ILE A 339 -11.56 1.02 -18.32
N PHE A 340 -11.35 -0.25 -17.98
CA PHE A 340 -10.69 -1.19 -18.90
C PHE A 340 -11.52 -1.50 -20.14
N LYS A 341 -12.85 -1.54 -20.05
CA LYS A 341 -13.71 -1.68 -21.21
C LYS A 341 -13.60 -0.48 -22.14
N GLY A 342 -13.61 0.73 -21.61
CA GLY A 342 -13.41 1.93 -22.42
C GLY A 342 -12.06 1.90 -23.14
N TRP A 343 -10.97 1.59 -22.41
CA TRP A 343 -9.65 1.40 -23.03
C TRP A 343 -9.66 0.35 -24.15
N ASN A 344 -10.24 -0.82 -23.90
CA ASN A 344 -10.32 -1.88 -24.90
C ASN A 344 -11.14 -1.50 -26.13
N MET A 345 -12.17 -0.64 -25.98
CA MET A 345 -12.96 -0.15 -27.11
C MET A 345 -12.12 0.74 -28.04
N HIS A 346 -11.21 1.58 -27.51
CA HIS A 346 -10.24 2.32 -28.33
C HIS A 346 -9.29 1.41 -29.13
N LEU A 347 -8.99 0.22 -28.58
CA LEU A 347 -8.18 -0.80 -29.25
C LEU A 347 -8.99 -1.73 -30.17
N ASN A 348 -10.27 -1.46 -30.40
CA ASN A 348 -11.20 -2.34 -31.13
C ASN A 348 -11.27 -3.78 -30.57
N ILE A 349 -11.00 -3.94 -29.27
CA ILE A 349 -11.06 -5.23 -28.57
C ILE A 349 -12.50 -5.46 -28.07
N PRO A 350 -13.17 -6.58 -28.42
CA PRO A 350 -14.53 -6.84 -27.99
C PRO A 350 -14.67 -6.94 -26.45
N VAL A 351 -15.61 -6.18 -25.90
CA VAL A 351 -15.91 -6.13 -24.45
C VAL A 351 -17.23 -6.83 -24.11
N SER A 352 -17.38 -7.28 -22.86
CA SER A 352 -18.61 -7.91 -22.39
C SER A 352 -19.83 -7.00 -22.53
N GLY A 353 -20.82 -7.43 -23.31
CA GLY A 353 -22.05 -6.67 -23.55
C GLY A 353 -21.91 -5.51 -24.53
N ASN A 354 -20.76 -5.36 -25.21
CA ASN A 354 -20.49 -4.31 -26.19
C ASN A 354 -20.74 -2.88 -25.67
N LYS A 355 -20.56 -2.67 -24.37
CA LYS A 355 -20.72 -1.38 -23.69
C LYS A 355 -19.85 -1.32 -22.44
N VAL A 356 -19.53 -0.11 -21.99
CA VAL A 356 -18.66 0.13 -20.83
C VAL A 356 -19.29 -0.30 -19.49
N SER A 357 -20.62 -0.35 -19.41
CA SER A 357 -21.31 -0.76 -18.18
C SER A 357 -21.08 -2.24 -17.85
N VAL A 358 -20.95 -2.54 -16.56
CA VAL A 358 -20.70 -3.89 -16.05
C VAL A 358 -22.03 -4.56 -15.71
N ARG A 359 -22.23 -5.80 -16.19
CA ARG A 359 -23.42 -6.59 -15.84
C ARG A 359 -23.40 -6.93 -14.36
N ARG A 360 -24.54 -6.71 -13.70
CA ARG A 360 -24.75 -7.02 -12.28
C ARG A 360 -25.85 -8.06 -12.09
N VAL A 361 -25.78 -8.80 -10.99
CA VAL A 361 -26.84 -9.72 -10.57
C VAL A 361 -28.08 -8.89 -10.25
N ALA A 362 -29.22 -9.29 -10.82
CA ALA A 362 -30.49 -8.61 -10.61
C ALA A 362 -30.85 -8.57 -9.12
N ARG A 363 -31.54 -7.50 -8.68
CA ARG A 363 -31.98 -7.38 -7.28
C ARG A 363 -33.01 -8.44 -6.91
N TYR A 364 -33.88 -8.77 -7.86
CA TYR A 364 -34.96 -9.73 -7.69
C TYR A 364 -35.07 -10.63 -8.91
N ARG A 365 -35.54 -11.85 -8.70
CA ARG A 365 -36.10 -12.73 -9.74
C ARG A 365 -37.61 -12.86 -9.53
N LYS A 366 -38.34 -13.26 -10.56
CA LYS A 366 -39.76 -13.64 -10.43
C LYS A 366 -39.86 -15.16 -10.28
N ASP A 367 -40.71 -15.66 -9.40
CA ASP A 367 -41.07 -17.08 -9.37
C ASP A 367 -42.14 -17.43 -10.41
N SER A 368 -42.58 -18.70 -10.41
CA SER A 368 -43.63 -19.22 -11.30
C SER A 368 -44.97 -18.50 -11.14
N GLU A 369 -45.20 -17.85 -10.00
CA GLU A 369 -46.42 -17.08 -9.70
C GLU A 369 -46.21 -15.56 -9.89
N GLY A 370 -45.02 -15.15 -10.34
CA GLY A 370 -44.68 -13.76 -10.63
C GLY A 370 -44.23 -12.93 -9.42
N ALA A 371 -44.14 -13.51 -8.22
CA ALA A 371 -43.70 -12.81 -7.02
C ALA A 371 -42.18 -12.52 -7.06
N LYS A 372 -41.80 -11.33 -6.57
CA LYS A 372 -40.39 -10.86 -6.59
C LYS A 372 -39.61 -11.48 -5.42
N ILE A 373 -38.72 -12.42 -5.74
CA ILE A 373 -37.80 -13.04 -4.78
C ILE A 373 -36.45 -12.31 -4.82
N PRO A 374 -35.94 -11.79 -3.68
CA PRO A 374 -34.63 -11.15 -3.63
C PRO A 374 -33.50 -12.16 -3.93
N MET A 375 -32.49 -11.73 -4.69
CA MET A 375 -31.35 -12.58 -5.02
C MET A 375 -30.27 -12.50 -3.93
N PRO A 376 -29.71 -13.64 -3.45
CA PRO A 376 -28.68 -13.67 -2.39
C PRO A 376 -27.32 -13.06 -2.80
N SER A 377 -27.19 -12.56 -4.03
CA SER A 377 -26.02 -11.88 -4.57
C SER A 377 -26.40 -10.65 -5.38
N ALA A 378 -27.59 -10.08 -5.13
CA ALA A 378 -28.08 -8.87 -5.78
C ALA A 378 -27.01 -7.75 -5.80
N GLY A 379 -26.75 -7.19 -6.98
CA GLY A 379 -25.75 -6.13 -7.16
C GLY A 379 -24.30 -6.62 -7.32
N ASN A 380 -24.02 -7.92 -7.14
CA ASN A 380 -22.69 -8.48 -7.43
C ASN A 380 -22.39 -8.46 -8.93
N ILE A 381 -21.11 -8.54 -9.30
CA ILE A 381 -20.69 -8.58 -10.70
C ILE A 381 -21.07 -9.92 -11.34
N ASN A 382 -21.81 -9.84 -12.45
CA ASN A 382 -22.34 -10.97 -13.20
C ASN A 382 -21.67 -11.12 -14.59
N GLU A 383 -20.38 -10.85 -14.66
CA GLU A 383 -19.56 -11.06 -15.86
C GLU A 383 -18.08 -11.27 -15.48
N ALA A 384 -17.27 -11.71 -16.44
CA ALA A 384 -15.83 -11.77 -16.29
C ALA A 384 -15.26 -10.37 -16.00
N PHE A 385 -14.21 -10.31 -15.15
CA PHE A 385 -13.44 -9.08 -14.96
C PHE A 385 -12.80 -8.67 -16.29
N THR A 386 -12.84 -7.38 -16.62
CA THR A 386 -12.23 -6.89 -17.86
C THR A 386 -10.74 -6.68 -17.63
N ILE A 387 -9.92 -7.16 -18.56
CA ILE A 387 -8.46 -7.00 -18.54
C ILE A 387 -8.09 -6.09 -19.71
N PRO A 388 -7.31 -5.01 -19.50
CA PRO A 388 -6.93 -4.12 -20.59
C PRO A 388 -6.04 -4.85 -21.60
N CYS A 389 -6.16 -4.50 -22.88
CA CYS A 389 -5.42 -5.09 -24.01
C CYS A 389 -5.73 -6.57 -24.30
N VAL A 390 -6.68 -7.19 -23.60
CA VAL A 390 -7.00 -8.62 -23.74
C VAL A 390 -8.48 -8.80 -24.15
N LYS A 391 -8.73 -9.69 -25.12
CA LYS A 391 -10.09 -10.06 -25.55
C LYS A 391 -10.89 -10.64 -24.38
N LYS A 392 -12.22 -10.43 -24.39
CA LYS A 392 -13.12 -10.99 -23.37
C LYS A 392 -12.88 -12.50 -23.17
N GLY A 393 -12.65 -12.90 -21.91
CA GLY A 393 -12.40 -14.28 -21.54
C GLY A 393 -13.66 -15.02 -21.08
N PRO A 394 -13.52 -16.33 -20.77
CA PRO A 394 -14.63 -17.14 -20.29
C PRO A 394 -15.17 -16.62 -18.95
N ILE A 395 -16.50 -16.64 -18.80
CA ILE A 395 -17.16 -16.27 -17.55
C ILE A 395 -16.77 -17.31 -16.48
N PRO A 396 -16.17 -16.89 -15.34
CA PRO A 396 -15.81 -17.81 -14.27
C PRO A 396 -16.98 -18.69 -13.81
N GLN A 397 -16.74 -20.00 -13.59
CA GLN A 397 -17.78 -20.98 -13.23
C GLN A 397 -18.62 -20.57 -12.00
N LYS A 398 -18.03 -19.88 -11.02
CA LYS A 398 -18.76 -19.37 -9.85
C LYS A 398 -19.87 -18.39 -10.22
N ILE A 399 -19.66 -17.58 -11.25
CA ILE A 399 -20.64 -16.61 -11.76
C ILE A 399 -21.73 -17.34 -12.56
N LEU A 400 -21.34 -18.31 -13.39
CA LEU A 400 -22.29 -19.18 -14.09
C LEU A 400 -23.21 -19.88 -13.09
N LYS A 401 -22.68 -20.40 -11.98
CA LYS A 401 -23.46 -21.00 -10.90
C LYS A 401 -24.37 -20.00 -10.18
N GLN A 402 -23.94 -18.75 -9.97
CA GLN A 402 -24.77 -17.69 -9.40
C GLN A 402 -25.92 -17.26 -10.32
N ALA A 403 -25.69 -17.24 -11.64
CA ALA A 403 -26.73 -16.97 -12.64
C ALA A 403 -27.72 -18.14 -12.77
N ASN A 404 -27.24 -19.38 -12.59
CA ASN A 404 -28.00 -20.62 -12.80
C ASN A 404 -28.61 -21.22 -11.51
N ILE A 405 -28.78 -20.46 -10.43
CA ILE A 405 -29.51 -20.96 -9.24
C ILE A 405 -31.00 -21.08 -9.59
N GLN A 406 -31.38 -22.10 -10.36
CA GLN A 406 -32.72 -22.69 -10.30
C GLN A 406 -32.72 -23.59 -9.07
N THR A 407 -33.48 -23.23 -8.04
CA THR A 407 -33.77 -24.15 -6.95
C THR A 407 -34.61 -25.27 -7.54
N MET A 408 -34.02 -26.46 -7.69
CA MET A 408 -34.78 -27.70 -7.74
C MET A 408 -35.76 -27.68 -6.57
N SER A 409 -37.06 -27.70 -6.87
CA SER A 409 -38.09 -27.89 -5.84
C SER A 409 -37.82 -29.24 -5.17
N LYS A 410 -37.84 -29.25 -3.84
CA LYS A 410 -38.04 -30.49 -3.10
C LYS A 410 -39.44 -31.03 -3.36
#